data_AF-A0A257WUE1-F1
#
_entry.id   AF-A0A257WUE1-F1
#
_cell.length_a   1.000
_cell.length_b   1.000
_cell.length_c   1.000
_cell.angle_alpha   90.00
_cell.angle_beta   90.00
_cell.angle_gamma   90.00
#
_symmetry.space_group_name_H-M   'P 1'
#
loop_
_entity.id
_entity.type
_entity.pdbx_description
1 polymer ?
#
loop_
_entity_poly.entity_id
_entity_poly.type
_entity_poly.pdbx_seq_one_letter_code
_entity_poly.pdbx_strand_id
1 'polypeptide(L)'
;AAGLGYSLPGVRPVFIEQYLDGPLESALAGVLGERVGRAAVAEVGNMASMSAGLGRLLIALATQHFYAQGLDYVVFTATRALANSFVRLGIPIFPVAVADPARLRDGVGNWGNYYRNSPTVMVGRIASGLHTVVEDAA
;
A
#
# COMPACT_ATOMS: atom_id res chain seq x y z
N ALA A 1 0.96 19.43 -6.26
CA ALA A 1 0.69 18.21 -7.05
C ALA A 1 0.88 16.97 -6.17
N ALA A 2 0.13 15.92 -6.46
CA ALA A 2 0.29 14.60 -5.85
C ALA A 2 -0.03 13.53 -6.91
N GLY A 3 0.62 12.38 -6.82
CA GLY A 3 0.41 11.25 -7.72
C GLY A 3 0.91 9.94 -7.12
N LEU A 4 0.40 8.83 -7.63
CA LEU A 4 0.85 7.49 -7.30
C LEU A 4 0.81 6.61 -8.54
N GLY A 5 1.63 5.55 -8.53
CA GLY A 5 1.49 4.43 -9.45
C GLY A 5 0.82 3.26 -8.74
N TYR A 6 0.14 2.41 -9.51
CA TYR A 6 -0.35 1.15 -9.00
C TYR A 6 -0.21 0.04 -10.04
N SER A 7 -0.14 -1.20 -9.55
CA SER A 7 -0.13 -2.41 -10.37
C SER A 7 -1.20 -3.37 -9.87
N LEU A 8 -1.83 -4.10 -10.80
CA LEU A 8 -2.76 -5.18 -10.48
C LEU A 8 -1.98 -6.49 -10.66
N PRO A 9 -1.70 -7.25 -9.59
CA PRO A 9 -0.87 -8.45 -9.65
C PRO A 9 -1.42 -9.45 -10.67
N GLY A 10 -2.73 -9.71 -10.66
CA GLY A 10 -3.34 -10.71 -11.53
C GLY A 10 -2.58 -12.04 -11.45
N VAL A 11 -1.89 -12.42 -12.53
CA VAL A 11 -1.02 -13.62 -12.60
C VAL A 11 0.48 -13.31 -12.53
N ARG A 12 0.88 -12.03 -12.48
CA ARG A 12 2.28 -11.62 -12.51
C ARG A 12 2.81 -11.27 -11.11
N PRO A 13 4.11 -11.48 -10.85
CA PRO A 13 4.77 -10.98 -9.65
C PRO A 13 4.70 -9.45 -9.57
N VAL A 14 4.60 -8.94 -8.34
CA VAL A 14 4.67 -7.51 -8.05
C VAL A 14 5.96 -7.15 -7.33
N PHE A 15 6.31 -5.86 -7.30
CA PHE A 15 7.59 -5.42 -6.75
C PHE A 15 7.71 -5.77 -5.26
N ILE A 16 6.65 -5.61 -4.47
CA ILE A 16 6.62 -5.90 -3.04
C ILE A 16 6.94 -7.36 -2.70
N GLU A 17 6.72 -8.31 -3.61
CA GLU A 17 7.05 -9.72 -3.38
C GLU A 17 8.53 -9.97 -3.21
N GLN A 18 9.40 -9.03 -3.59
CA GLN A 18 10.83 -9.10 -3.27
C GLN A 18 11.08 -9.09 -1.75
N TYR A 19 10.21 -8.43 -0.98
CA TYR A 19 10.33 -8.34 0.49
C TYR A 19 9.65 -9.47 1.25
N LEU A 20 8.98 -10.41 0.57
CA LEU A 20 8.17 -11.45 1.19
C LEU A 20 8.81 -12.83 1.02
N ASP A 21 8.62 -13.71 2.00
CA ASP A 21 9.16 -15.08 1.98
C ASP A 21 8.35 -16.03 1.08
N GLY A 22 7.21 -15.58 0.58
CA GLY A 22 6.31 -16.34 -0.28
C GLY A 22 5.39 -15.45 -1.12
N PRO A 23 4.38 -16.04 -1.79
CA PRO A 23 3.43 -15.30 -2.63
C PRO A 23 2.69 -14.21 -1.85
N LEU A 24 2.41 -13.09 -2.50
CA LEU A 24 1.72 -11.94 -1.92
C LEU A 24 0.46 -12.35 -1.15
N GLU A 25 -0.44 -13.09 -1.79
CA GLU A 25 -1.73 -13.46 -1.21
C GLU A 25 -1.59 -14.30 0.06
N SER A 26 -0.55 -15.12 0.17
CA SER A 26 -0.30 -15.95 1.35
C SER A 26 0.21 -15.10 2.52
N ALA A 27 1.11 -14.16 2.25
CA ALA A 27 1.59 -13.21 3.26
C ALA A 27 0.45 -12.33 3.78
N LEU A 28 -0.40 -11.81 2.89
CA LEU A 28 -1.55 -10.99 3.26
C LEU A 28 -2.59 -11.81 4.05
N ALA A 29 -2.89 -13.03 3.62
CA ALA A 29 -3.83 -13.91 4.32
C ALA A 29 -3.37 -14.23 5.74
N GLY A 30 -2.07 -14.47 5.94
CA GLY A 30 -1.49 -14.73 7.26
C GLY A 30 -1.66 -13.56 8.24
N VAL A 31 -1.56 -12.31 7.74
CA VAL A 31 -1.73 -11.09 8.55
C VAL A 31 -3.20 -10.78 8.81
N LEU A 32 -4.05 -10.93 7.79
CA LEU A 32 -5.46 -10.56 7.87
C LEU A 32 -6.34 -11.64 8.51
N GLY A 33 -5.85 -12.88 8.61
CA GLY A 33 -6.60 -14.02 9.14
C GLY A 33 -7.73 -14.50 8.22
N GLU A 34 -7.68 -14.16 6.93
CA GLU A 34 -8.72 -14.49 5.96
C GLU A 34 -8.12 -14.86 4.59
N ARG A 35 -8.91 -15.49 3.72
CA ARG A 35 -8.47 -15.85 2.39
C ARG A 35 -8.38 -14.59 1.50
N VAL A 36 -7.18 -14.28 1.04
CA VAL A 36 -6.93 -13.17 0.10
C VAL A 36 -6.82 -13.72 -1.32
N GLY A 37 -7.60 -13.17 -2.24
CA GLY A 37 -7.48 -13.45 -3.67
C GLY A 37 -6.50 -12.50 -4.34
N ARG A 38 -5.48 -13.02 -5.02
CA ARG A 38 -4.44 -12.21 -5.70
C ARG A 38 -5.01 -11.17 -6.68
N ALA A 39 -6.09 -11.52 -7.40
CA ALA A 39 -6.75 -10.63 -8.34
C ALA A 39 -7.53 -9.48 -7.66
N ALA A 40 -7.81 -9.59 -6.37
CA ALA A 40 -8.50 -8.58 -5.58
C ALA A 40 -7.55 -7.59 -4.88
N VAL A 41 -6.25 -7.66 -5.17
CA VAL A 41 -5.23 -6.81 -4.55
C VAL A 41 -4.74 -5.75 -5.56
N ALA A 42 -4.58 -4.51 -5.13
CA ALA A 42 -3.77 -3.51 -5.82
C ALA A 42 -2.45 -3.28 -5.07
N GLU A 43 -1.33 -3.33 -5.79
CA GLU A 43 -0.07 -2.81 -5.29
C GLU A 43 0.00 -1.30 -5.58
N VAL A 44 0.24 -0.49 -4.56
CA VAL A 44 0.50 0.95 -4.71
C VAL A 44 1.96 1.24 -4.43
N GLY A 45 2.57 2.00 -5.35
CA GLY A 45 3.97 2.40 -5.29
C GLY A 45 4.19 3.79 -5.88
N ASN A 46 5.43 4.27 -5.80
CA ASN A 46 5.85 5.57 -6.35
C ASN A 46 4.93 6.74 -5.96
N MET A 47 4.43 6.74 -4.71
CA MET A 47 3.56 7.80 -4.22
C MET A 47 4.40 9.04 -3.90
N ALA A 48 4.02 10.16 -4.50
CA ALA A 48 4.64 11.46 -4.28
C ALA A 48 3.58 12.52 -4.02
N SER A 49 3.83 13.41 -3.06
CA SER A 49 2.93 14.52 -2.76
C SER A 49 3.73 15.73 -2.28
N MET A 50 3.30 16.92 -2.69
CA MET A 50 3.87 18.19 -2.21
C MET A 50 3.43 18.56 -0.79
N SER A 51 2.39 17.91 -0.24
CA SER A 51 1.96 18.12 1.15
C SER A 51 1.24 16.91 1.72
N ALA A 52 1.20 16.81 3.05
CA ALA A 52 0.45 15.75 3.73
C ALA A 52 -1.06 15.80 3.40
N GLY A 53 -1.63 16.99 3.25
CA GLY A 53 -3.04 17.16 2.87
C GLY A 53 -3.35 16.59 1.49
N LEU A 54 -2.53 16.92 0.49
CA LEU A 54 -2.68 16.38 -0.87
C LEU A 54 -2.44 14.86 -0.91
N GLY A 55 -1.55 14.34 -0.07
CA GLY A 55 -1.31 12.90 0.06
C GLY A 55 -2.53 12.16 0.59
N ARG A 56 -3.19 12.71 1.61
CA ARG A 56 -4.44 12.16 2.16
C ARG A 56 -5.58 12.17 1.15
N LEU A 57 -5.75 13.28 0.42
CA LEU A 57 -6.74 13.37 -0.66
C LEU A 57 -6.47 12.32 -1.74
N LEU A 58 -5.20 12.14 -2.14
CA LEU A 58 -4.83 11.13 -3.12
C LEU A 58 -5.14 9.71 -2.63
N ILE A 59 -4.87 9.40 -1.35
CA ILE A 59 -5.22 8.10 -0.74
C ILE A 59 -6.74 7.87 -0.80
N ALA A 60 -7.54 8.89 -0.46
CA ALA A 60 -9.00 8.80 -0.51
C ALA A 60 -9.50 8.53 -1.94
N LEU A 61 -9.02 9.30 -2.93
CA LEU A 61 -9.37 9.12 -4.34
C LEU A 61 -8.96 7.75 -4.88
N ALA A 62 -7.76 7.28 -4.52
CA ALA A 62 -7.28 5.96 -4.92
C ALA A 62 -8.13 4.84 -4.30
N THR A 63 -8.53 4.99 -3.03
CA THR A 63 -9.41 4.04 -2.34
C THR A 63 -10.75 3.93 -3.06
N GLN A 64 -11.37 5.05 -3.43
CA GLN A 64 -12.61 5.06 -4.21
C GLN A 64 -12.42 4.41 -5.59
N HIS A 65 -11.33 4.74 -6.28
CA HIS A 65 -11.00 4.19 -7.59
C HIS A 65 -10.86 2.66 -7.54
N PHE A 66 -10.09 2.13 -6.59
CA PHE A 66 -9.90 0.68 -6.47
C PHE A 66 -11.18 -0.04 -6.05
N TYR A 67 -11.99 0.57 -5.18
CA TYR A 67 -13.29 0.00 -4.83
C TYR A 67 -14.22 -0.10 -6.04
N ALA A 68 -14.29 0.93 -6.87
CA ALA A 68 -15.08 0.92 -8.10
C ALA A 68 -14.61 -0.14 -9.11
N GLN A 69 -13.35 -0.60 -9.00
CA GLN A 69 -12.80 -1.71 -9.78
C GLN A 69 -13.07 -3.09 -9.15
N GLY A 70 -13.75 -3.17 -8.01
CA GLY A 70 -14.06 -4.43 -7.32
C GLY A 70 -12.86 -5.04 -6.60
N LEU A 71 -11.88 -4.23 -6.22
CA LEU A 71 -10.72 -4.67 -5.45
C LEU A 71 -11.02 -4.58 -3.96
N ASP A 72 -10.52 -5.57 -3.22
CA ASP A 72 -10.75 -5.71 -1.78
C ASP A 72 -9.58 -5.15 -0.95
N TYR A 73 -8.36 -5.25 -1.47
CA TYR A 73 -7.14 -4.96 -0.73
C TYR A 73 -6.20 -4.02 -1.49
N VAL A 74 -5.50 -3.20 -0.71
CA VAL A 74 -4.35 -2.44 -1.19
C VAL A 74 -3.12 -2.84 -0.40
N VAL A 75 -2.00 -3.08 -1.09
CA VAL A 75 -0.69 -3.34 -0.49
C VAL A 75 0.29 -2.27 -0.95
N PHE A 76 1.11 -1.77 -0.04
CA PHE A 76 2.07 -0.71 -0.35
C PHE A 76 3.24 -0.75 0.62
N THR A 77 4.35 -0.14 0.21
CA THR A 77 5.48 0.07 1.11
C THR A 77 5.42 1.50 1.66
N ALA A 78 5.25 1.64 2.98
CA ALA A 78 5.13 2.93 3.63
C ALA A 78 6.28 3.22 4.60
N THR A 79 6.69 4.49 4.61
CA THR A 79 7.41 5.08 5.73
C THR A 79 6.42 5.41 6.85
N ARG A 80 6.93 5.70 8.06
CA ARG A 80 6.09 6.10 9.21
C ARG A 80 5.18 7.29 8.91
N ALA A 81 5.67 8.28 8.16
CA ALA A 81 4.89 9.46 7.80
C ALA A 81 3.68 9.12 6.90
N LEU A 82 3.88 8.20 5.95
CA LEU A 82 2.79 7.73 5.10
C LEU A 82 1.81 6.87 5.89
N ALA A 83 2.30 5.94 6.72
CA ALA A 83 1.44 5.12 7.59
C ALA A 83 0.56 5.99 8.51
N ASN A 84 1.11 7.06 9.08
CA ASN A 84 0.36 8.03 9.89
C ASN A 84 -0.74 8.74 9.09
N SER A 85 -0.59 8.90 7.77
CA SER A 85 -1.63 9.50 6.93
C SER A 85 -2.85 8.59 6.82
N PHE A 86 -2.67 7.28 6.72
CA PHE A 86 -3.76 6.30 6.76
C PHE A 86 -4.45 6.27 8.12
N VAL A 87 -3.68 6.26 9.21
CA VAL A 87 -4.23 6.30 10.59
C VAL A 87 -5.10 7.53 10.81
N ARG A 88 -4.67 8.71 10.33
CA ARG A 88 -5.47 9.94 10.44
C ARG A 88 -6.73 9.94 9.58
N LEU A 89 -6.77 9.14 8.52
CA LEU A 89 -7.97 8.89 7.72
C LEU A 89 -8.81 7.76 8.33
N GLY A 90 -8.50 7.26 9.52
CA GLY A 90 -9.23 6.14 10.12
C GLY A 90 -9.16 4.84 9.32
N ILE A 91 -8.25 4.73 8.33
CA ILE A 91 -8.12 3.55 7.47
C ILE A 91 -7.21 2.55 8.18
N PRO A 92 -7.72 1.38 8.61
CA PRO A 92 -6.90 0.37 9.25
C PRO A 92 -5.90 -0.21 8.24
N ILE A 93 -4.62 -0.19 8.63
CA ILE A 93 -3.53 -0.79 7.88
C ILE A 93 -2.72 -1.71 8.80
N PHE A 94 -2.24 -2.82 8.26
CA PHE A 94 -1.57 -3.87 9.01
C PHE A 94 -0.18 -4.11 8.43
N PRO A 95 0.88 -4.14 9.26
CA PRO A 95 2.22 -4.44 8.80
C PRO A 95 2.33 -5.92 8.38
N VAL A 96 3.00 -6.17 7.27
CA VAL A 96 3.21 -7.51 6.70
C VAL A 96 4.67 -7.93 6.82
N ALA A 97 5.59 -7.08 6.38
CA ALA A 97 7.02 -7.37 6.42
C ALA A 97 7.83 -6.06 6.39
N VAL A 98 9.05 -6.10 6.95
CA VAL A 98 10.01 -5.01 6.77
C VAL A 98 10.47 -5.02 5.31
N ALA A 99 10.51 -3.85 4.66
CA ALA A 99 11.06 -3.71 3.32
C ALA A 99 12.59 -3.66 3.40
N ASP A 100 13.20 -4.82 3.65
CA ASP A 100 14.64 -4.98 3.77
C ASP A 100 15.32 -4.83 2.39
N PRO A 101 16.20 -3.83 2.20
CA PRO A 101 16.89 -3.63 0.94
C PRO A 101 17.80 -4.81 0.54
N ALA A 102 18.24 -5.65 1.49
CA ALA A 102 19.02 -6.84 1.18
C ALA A 102 18.26 -7.89 0.35
N ARG A 103 16.93 -7.78 0.28
CA ARG A 103 16.06 -8.69 -0.48
C ARG A 103 15.80 -8.24 -1.92
N LEU A 104 16.27 -7.05 -2.30
CA LEU A 104 16.09 -6.53 -3.65
C LEU A 104 16.88 -7.36 -4.67
N ARG A 105 16.20 -7.85 -5.70
CA ARG A 105 16.81 -8.70 -6.73
C ARG A 105 17.88 -7.96 -7.53
N ASP A 106 17.68 -6.67 -7.76
CA ASP A 106 18.60 -5.80 -8.50
C ASP A 106 19.57 -5.03 -7.57
N GLY A 107 19.61 -5.39 -6.29
CA GLY A 107 20.39 -4.72 -5.26
C GLY A 107 19.82 -3.37 -4.81
N VAL A 108 20.53 -2.71 -3.88
CA VAL A 108 20.07 -1.49 -3.19
C VAL A 108 20.09 -0.23 -4.07
N GLY A 109 20.61 -0.30 -5.31
CA GLY A 109 20.59 0.76 -6.32
C GLY A 109 20.91 2.18 -5.80
N ASN A 110 20.40 3.20 -6.49
CA ASN A 110 20.45 4.60 -6.04
C ASN A 110 19.10 5.02 -5.42
N TRP A 111 18.61 4.24 -4.45
CA TRP A 111 17.36 4.53 -3.73
C TRP A 111 17.48 5.68 -2.71
N GLY A 112 18.63 6.35 -2.66
CA GLY A 112 18.90 7.50 -1.82
C GLY A 112 18.64 7.23 -0.33
N ASN A 113 17.78 8.05 0.29
CA ASN A 113 17.43 7.94 1.71
C ASN A 113 16.18 7.10 1.97
N TYR A 114 15.59 6.47 0.95
CA TYR A 114 14.31 5.76 1.09
C TYR A 114 14.33 4.71 2.21
N TYR A 115 15.34 3.82 2.20
CA TYR A 115 15.47 2.76 3.20
C TYR A 115 15.96 3.24 4.58
N ARG A 116 16.51 4.45 4.70
CA ARG A 116 16.87 5.02 6.03
C ARG A 116 15.65 5.20 6.92
N ASN A 117 14.46 5.33 6.33
CA ASN A 117 13.22 5.52 7.07
C ASN A 117 12.53 4.20 7.45
N SER A 118 13.24 3.07 7.34
CA SER A 118 12.76 1.71 7.64
C SER A 118 11.37 1.44 7.07
N PRO A 119 11.21 1.52 5.74
CA PRO A 119 9.94 1.27 5.09
C PRO A 119 9.41 -0.12 5.44
N THR A 120 8.09 -0.24 5.54
CA THR A 120 7.40 -1.49 5.88
C THR A 120 6.31 -1.75 4.85
N VAL A 121 6.20 -3.00 4.41
CA VAL A 121 5.09 -3.49 3.59
C VAL A 121 3.86 -3.53 4.47
N MET A 122 2.79 -2.87 4.03
CA MET A 122 1.54 -2.72 4.75
C MET A 122 0.39 -3.15 3.85
N VAL A 123 -0.68 -3.67 4.45
CA VAL A 123 -1.93 -4.02 3.77
C VAL A 123 -3.11 -3.31 4.42
N GLY A 124 -4.06 -2.84 3.62
CA GLY A 124 -5.32 -2.27 4.07
C GLY A 124 -6.50 -2.87 3.31
N ARG A 125 -7.66 -2.95 3.97
CA ARG A 125 -8.93 -3.26 3.31
C ARG A 125 -9.51 -2.00 2.69
N ILE A 126 -9.82 -2.04 1.39
CA ILE A 126 -10.31 -0.88 0.65
C ILE A 126 -11.66 -0.43 1.19
N ALA A 127 -12.58 -1.37 1.45
CA ALA A 127 -13.91 -1.05 1.99
C ALA A 127 -13.85 -0.29 3.32
N SER A 128 -12.84 -0.58 4.16
CA SER A 128 -12.66 0.12 5.44
C SER A 128 -12.29 1.60 5.27
N GLY A 129 -11.73 2.00 4.13
CA GLY A 129 -11.38 3.38 3.86
C GLY A 129 -12.48 4.22 3.21
N LEU A 130 -13.59 3.61 2.77
CA LEU A 130 -14.68 4.34 2.09
C LEU A 130 -15.50 5.22 3.03
N HIS A 131 -15.70 4.79 4.29
CA HIS A 131 -16.48 5.55 5.26
C HIS A 131 -15.87 6.94 5.52
N THR A 132 -14.53 7.04 5.48
CA THR A 132 -13.82 8.29 5.74
C THR A 132 -13.91 9.30 4.60
N VAL A 133 -14.03 8.85 3.34
CA VAL A 133 -14.03 9.76 2.18
C VAL A 133 -15.30 10.62 2.12
N VAL A 134 -16.37 10.20 2.81
CA VAL A 134 -17.64 10.93 2.85
C VAL A 134 -17.61 12.11 3.84
N GLU A 135 -16.78 12.06 4.89
CA GLU A 135 -16.75 13.10 5.94
C GLU A 135 -15.76 14.24 5.67
N ASP A 136 -14.65 14.02 4.93
CA ASP A 136 -13.65 15.06 4.61
C ASP A 136 -14.01 15.88 3.33
N ALA A 137 -15.12 15.56 2.66
CA ALA A 137 -15.63 16.25 1.47
C ALA A 137 -16.83 17.18 1.75
N ALA A 138 -17.24 17.31 3.02
CA ALA A 138 -18.29 18.18 3.52
C ALA A 138 -17.71 19.35 4.33
#